data_AF-A0A7W9WAZ3-F1
#
_entry.id   AF-A0A7W9WAZ3-F1
#
_cell.length_a   1.000
_cell.length_b   1.000
_cell.length_c   1.000
_cell.angle_alpha   90.00
_cell.angle_beta   90.00
_cell.angle_gamma   90.00
#
_symmetry.space_group_name_H-M   'P 1'
#
loop_
_entity.id
_entity.type
_entity.pdbx_description
1 polymer ?
#
loop_
_entity_poly.entity_id
_entity_poly.type
_entity_poly.pdbx_seq_one_letter_code
_entity_poly.pdbx_strand_id
1 'polypeptide(L)'
;MKNKVFPVGSDVEAEALSTDQLISNLHHFSHHYRGRAVTALGKRLKESETVFDKILETINNPINRNSRVLGLTTVSWLGAIAVFENGNKEQIEQINSILKNWEKTEKEDLKYFLRHTGLPLDF
;
A
#
# COMPACT_ATOMS: atom_id res chain seq x y z
N MET A 1 -0.98 -21.84 -5.80
CA MET A 1 -0.82 -21.60 -4.34
C MET A 1 -0.76 -20.10 -4.12
N LYS A 2 -1.74 -19.53 -3.41
CA LYS A 2 -1.72 -18.11 -3.03
C LYS A 2 -0.84 -17.96 -1.80
N ASN A 3 0.48 -17.82 -2.00
CA ASN A 3 1.34 -17.40 -0.91
C ASN A 3 1.00 -15.95 -0.63
N LYS A 4 0.35 -15.67 0.50
CA LYS A 4 0.19 -14.30 1.03
C LYS A 4 1.59 -13.70 1.06
N VAL A 5 1.82 -12.66 0.26
CA VAL A 5 3.17 -12.13 0.00
C VAL A 5 3.64 -11.32 1.22
N PHE A 6 2.72 -10.94 2.11
CA PHE A 6 3.02 -10.29 3.38
C PHE A 6 2.26 -10.94 4.54
N PRO A 7 2.86 -11.07 5.74
CA PRO A 7 2.10 -10.98 6.96
C PRO A 7 1.65 -9.51 7.07
N VAL A 8 0.59 -9.17 6.33
CA VAL A 8 -0.24 -8.03 6.66
C VAL A 8 -0.66 -8.29 8.10
N GLY A 9 0.03 -7.67 9.06
CA GLY A 9 -0.28 -7.82 10.47
C GLY A 9 -1.79 -7.62 10.60
N SER A 10 -2.48 -8.63 11.12
CA SER A 10 -3.90 -8.51 11.45
C SER A 10 -3.98 -7.51 12.59
N ASP A 11 -3.98 -6.24 12.22
CA ASP A 11 -4.14 -5.18 13.17
C ASP A 11 -5.63 -5.08 13.45
N VAL A 12 -6.05 -5.90 14.43
CA VAL A 12 -7.45 -6.09 14.82
C VAL A 12 -8.15 -4.76 15.06
N GLU A 13 -7.41 -3.75 15.55
CA GLU A 13 -7.92 -2.40 15.75
C GLU A 13 -8.23 -1.69 14.42
N ALA A 14 -7.40 -1.83 13.39
CA ALA A 14 -7.67 -1.23 12.08
C ALA A 14 -8.80 -1.95 11.35
N GLU A 15 -8.92 -3.27 11.50
CA GLU A 15 -10.00 -4.06 10.91
C GLU A 15 -11.37 -3.72 11.49
N ALA A 16 -11.43 -3.25 12.74
CA ALA A 16 -12.66 -2.84 13.41
C ALA A 16 -13.17 -1.44 12.99
N LEU A 17 -12.35 -0.62 12.31
CA LEU A 17 -12.74 0.73 11.89
C LEU A 17 -13.68 0.70 10.68
N SER A 18 -14.62 1.64 10.59
CA SER A 18 -15.41 1.86 9.37
C SER A 18 -14.55 2.33 8.20
N THR A 19 -15.04 2.19 6.96
CA THR A 19 -14.33 2.62 5.76
C THR A 19 -14.01 4.11 5.78
N ASP A 20 -14.92 4.96 6.27
CA ASP A 20 -14.69 6.40 6.40
C ASP A 20 -13.59 6.73 7.43
N GLN A 21 -13.56 6.02 8.56
CA GLN A 21 -12.49 6.18 9.55
C GLN A 21 -11.12 5.76 8.98
N LEU A 22 -11.09 4.68 8.20
CA LEU A 22 -9.86 4.25 7.52
C LEU A 22 -9.42 5.29 6.49
N ILE A 23 -10.34 5.84 5.69
CA ILE A 23 -10.03 6.91 4.73
C ILE A 23 -9.48 8.15 5.46
N SER A 24 -10.08 8.53 6.60
CA SER A 24 -9.54 9.62 7.43
C SER A 24 -8.11 9.33 7.91
N ASN A 25 -7.80 8.08 8.27
CA ASN A 25 -6.48 7.67 8.72
C ASN A 25 -5.41 7.70 7.61
N LEU A 26 -5.78 7.73 6.32
CA LEU A 26 -4.84 7.93 5.21
C LEU A 26 -4.17 9.31 5.25
N HIS A 27 -4.76 10.27 5.97
CA HIS A 27 -4.22 11.62 6.16
C HIS A 27 -3.51 11.82 7.51
N HIS A 28 -3.36 10.74 8.30
CA HIS A 28 -2.73 10.83 9.61
C HIS A 28 -1.23 11.18 9.51
N PHE A 29 -0.71 11.97 10.45
CA PHE A 29 0.70 12.42 10.42
C PHE A 29 1.70 11.25 10.46
N SER A 30 1.40 10.22 11.24
CA SER A 30 2.22 9.02 11.36
C SER A 30 1.96 8.07 10.19
N HIS A 31 3.05 7.68 9.50
CA HIS A 31 3.02 6.70 8.41
C HIS A 31 2.52 5.32 8.85
N HIS A 32 2.67 4.96 10.13
CA HIS A 32 2.14 3.69 10.66
C HIS A 32 0.62 3.62 10.58
N TYR A 33 -0.09 4.71 10.96
CA TYR A 33 -1.55 4.76 10.86
C TYR A 33 -2.02 4.74 9.41
N ARG A 34 -1.31 5.47 8.53
CA ARG A 34 -1.58 5.45 7.08
C ARG A 34 -1.37 4.06 6.48
N GLY A 35 -0.29 3.38 6.85
CA GLY A 35 0.04 2.02 6.43
C GLY A 35 -0.98 0.99 6.89
N ARG A 36 -1.41 1.05 8.15
CA ARG A 36 -2.51 0.23 8.69
C ARG A 36 -3.81 0.48 7.93
N ALA A 37 -4.13 1.75 7.68
CA ALA A 37 -5.36 2.14 6.99
C ALA A 37 -5.41 1.65 5.55
N VAL A 38 -4.37 1.90 4.75
CA VAL A 38 -4.33 1.46 3.33
C VAL A 38 -4.40 -0.05 3.20
N THR A 39 -3.80 -0.76 4.16
CA THR A 39 -3.81 -2.22 4.24
C THR A 39 -5.21 -2.76 4.56
N ALA A 40 -5.89 -2.19 5.56
CA ALA A 40 -7.26 -2.58 5.91
C ALA A 40 -8.26 -2.24 4.78
N LEU A 41 -8.09 -1.09 4.13
CA LEU A 41 -8.87 -0.72 2.95
C LEU A 41 -8.66 -1.69 1.78
N GLY A 42 -7.44 -2.22 1.60
CA GLY A 42 -7.19 -3.23 0.57
C GLY A 42 -8.07 -4.47 0.70
N LYS A 43 -8.35 -4.92 1.94
CA LYS A 43 -9.27 -6.04 2.20
C LYS A 43 -10.72 -5.73 1.81
N ARG A 44 -11.04 -4.44 1.66
CA ARG A 44 -12.36 -3.89 1.32
C ARG A 44 -12.44 -3.37 -0.11
N LEU A 45 -11.43 -3.64 -0.96
CA LEU A 45 -11.39 -3.17 -2.35
C LEU A 45 -12.61 -3.55 -3.19
N LYS A 46 -13.32 -4.62 -2.80
CA LYS A 46 -14.52 -5.11 -3.48
C LYS A 46 -15.82 -4.47 -2.99
N GLU A 47 -15.77 -3.70 -1.90
CA GLU A 47 -16.96 -3.10 -1.29
C GLU A 47 -17.38 -1.82 -2.00
N SER A 48 -16.42 -1.06 -2.56
CA SER A 48 -16.69 0.20 -3.27
C SER A 48 -15.52 0.60 -4.17
N GLU A 49 -15.82 1.17 -5.34
CA GLU A 49 -14.82 1.78 -6.23
C GLU A 49 -14.09 2.95 -5.55
N THR A 50 -14.76 3.68 -4.66
CA THR A 50 -14.16 4.79 -3.89
C THR A 50 -12.98 4.32 -3.03
N VAL A 51 -12.99 3.06 -2.57
CA VAL A 51 -11.88 2.50 -1.79
C VAL A 51 -10.62 2.39 -2.65
N PHE A 52 -10.76 1.94 -3.90
CA PHE A 52 -9.63 1.83 -4.81
C PHE A 52 -9.05 3.21 -5.14
N ASP A 53 -9.89 4.20 -5.42
CA ASP A 53 -9.45 5.57 -5.70
C ASP A 53 -8.62 6.15 -4.53
N LYS A 54 -9.05 5.89 -3.28
CA LYS A 54 -8.33 6.36 -2.10
C LYS A 54 -7.00 5.65 -1.86
N ILE A 55 -6.93 4.35 -2.16
CA ILE A 55 -5.65 3.62 -2.16
C ILE A 55 -4.74 4.16 -3.26
N LEU A 56 -5.27 4.44 -4.44
CA LEU A 56 -4.54 4.99 -5.57
C LEU A 56 -3.95 6.38 -5.27
N GLU A 57 -4.76 7.27 -4.70
CA GLU A 57 -4.31 8.59 -4.21
C GLU A 57 -3.18 8.43 -3.18
N THR A 58 -3.33 7.47 -2.25
CA THR A 58 -2.34 7.21 -1.19
C THR A 58 -1.01 6.74 -1.76
N ILE A 59 -1.03 5.81 -2.72
CA ILE A 59 0.18 5.27 -3.36
C ILE A 59 0.94 6.39 -4.06
N ASN A 60 0.23 7.28 -4.75
CA ASN A 60 0.81 8.38 -5.52
C ASN A 60 1.17 9.62 -4.68
N ASN A 61 0.77 9.68 -3.41
CA ASN A 61 0.97 10.87 -2.58
C ASN A 61 2.46 11.15 -2.34
N PRO A 62 2.98 12.34 -2.71
CA PRO A 62 4.38 12.72 -2.50
C PRO A 62 4.87 12.62 -1.05
N ILE A 63 3.99 12.81 -0.05
CA ILE A 63 4.33 12.70 1.36
C ILE A 63 4.73 11.25 1.71
N ASN A 64 4.11 10.26 1.06
CA ASN A 64 4.49 8.86 1.20
C ASN A 64 5.75 8.56 0.40
N ARG A 65 5.83 9.11 -0.81
CA ARG A 65 6.87 8.78 -1.80
C ARG A 65 8.24 9.43 -1.54
N ASN A 66 8.28 10.64 -0.99
CA ASN A 66 9.53 11.41 -0.79
C ASN A 66 10.27 11.10 0.52
N SER A 67 9.78 10.15 1.32
CA SER A 67 10.44 9.76 2.58
C SER A 67 11.52 8.73 2.30
N ARG A 68 12.76 8.99 2.75
CA ARG A 68 14.00 8.20 2.51
C ARG A 68 13.88 6.67 2.50
N VAL A 69 12.89 6.10 3.20
CA VAL A 69 12.48 4.68 3.08
C VAL A 69 11.05 4.53 3.64
N LEU A 70 10.77 5.15 4.80
CA LEU A 70 9.63 4.78 5.65
C LEU A 70 8.27 5.04 5.00
N GLY A 71 8.01 6.25 4.49
CA GLY A 71 6.73 6.54 3.84
C GLY A 71 6.48 5.64 2.62
N LEU A 72 7.53 5.41 1.82
CA LEU A 72 7.42 4.66 0.58
C LEU A 72 7.12 3.19 0.88
N THR A 73 7.84 2.59 1.82
CA THR A 73 7.75 1.15 2.08
C THR A 73 6.64 0.78 3.05
N THR A 74 6.27 1.69 3.97
CA THR A 74 5.21 1.44 4.97
C THR A 74 3.84 1.96 4.55
N VAL A 75 3.74 2.70 3.45
CA VAL A 75 2.44 3.22 2.96
C VAL A 75 2.26 2.92 1.48
N SER A 76 3.03 3.53 0.58
CA SER A 76 2.81 3.38 -0.87
C SER A 76 3.01 1.94 -1.36
N TRP A 77 4.07 1.27 -0.90
CA TRP A 77 4.31 -0.13 -1.24
C TRP A 77 3.26 -1.05 -0.61
N LEU A 78 2.87 -0.83 0.65
CA LEU A 78 1.80 -1.62 1.28
C LEU A 78 0.47 -1.43 0.53
N GLY A 79 0.16 -0.22 0.06
CA GLY A 79 -1.02 0.01 -0.78
C GLY A 79 -0.97 -0.80 -2.07
N ALA A 80 0.19 -0.85 -2.74
CA ALA A 80 0.36 -1.67 -3.94
C ALA A 80 0.17 -3.16 -3.65
N ILE A 81 0.78 -3.67 -2.57
CA ILE A 81 0.61 -5.06 -2.12
C ILE A 81 -0.87 -5.35 -1.83
N ALA A 82 -1.56 -4.45 -1.13
CA ALA A 82 -2.94 -4.64 -0.76
C ALA A 82 -3.85 -4.79 -2.00
N VAL A 83 -3.55 -4.06 -3.08
CA VAL A 83 -4.19 -4.22 -4.39
C VAL A 83 -3.77 -5.52 -5.08
N PHE A 84 -2.49 -5.90 -5.04
CA PHE A 84 -2.07 -7.20 -5.62
C PHE A 84 -2.73 -8.40 -4.95
N GLU A 85 -3.01 -8.34 -3.65
CA GLU A 85 -3.63 -9.43 -2.91
C GLU A 85 -5.16 -9.49 -3.09
N ASN A 86 -5.84 -8.34 -3.23
CA ASN A 86 -7.30 -8.25 -3.12
C ASN A 86 -8.00 -7.64 -4.35
N GLY A 87 -7.26 -6.92 -5.19
CA GLY A 87 -7.77 -6.21 -6.35
C GLY A 87 -8.10 -7.13 -7.53
N ASN A 88 -8.84 -6.57 -8.49
CA ASN A 88 -9.12 -7.21 -9.77
C ASN A 88 -7.96 -6.98 -10.77
N LYS A 89 -8.05 -7.61 -11.95
CA LYS A 89 -6.99 -7.53 -12.98
C LYS A 89 -6.70 -6.09 -13.43
N GLU A 90 -7.75 -5.29 -13.64
CA GLU A 90 -7.61 -3.90 -14.09
C GLU A 90 -6.92 -3.04 -13.03
N GLN A 91 -7.33 -3.17 -11.77
CA GLN A 91 -6.71 -2.47 -10.64
C GLN A 91 -5.22 -2.83 -10.51
N ILE A 92 -4.88 -4.11 -10.67
CA ILE A 92 -3.49 -4.58 -10.66
C ILE A 92 -2.68 -3.99 -11.81
N GLU A 93 -3.25 -3.93 -13.03
CA GLU A 93 -2.60 -3.31 -14.19
C GLU A 93 -2.35 -1.81 -13.97
N GLN A 94 -3.29 -1.10 -13.37
CA GLN A 94 -3.11 0.31 -13.01
C GLN A 94 -1.97 0.50 -11.99
N ILE A 95 -1.93 -0.33 -10.94
CA ILE A 95 -0.83 -0.29 -9.96
C ILE A 95 0.52 -0.58 -10.64
N ASN A 96 0.60 -1.59 -11.50
CA ASN A 96 1.84 -1.89 -12.23
C ASN A 96 2.31 -0.70 -13.09
N SER A 97 1.39 0.03 -13.73
CA SER A 97 1.72 1.24 -14.50
C SER A 97 2.33 2.34 -13.63
N ILE A 98 1.81 2.52 -12.41
CA ILE A 98 2.32 3.50 -11.44
C ILE A 98 3.72 3.12 -10.96
N LEU A 99 3.93 1.87 -10.57
CA LEU A 99 5.23 1.39 -10.08
C LEU A 99 6.32 1.52 -11.17
N LYS A 100 5.96 1.31 -12.43
CA LYS A 100 6.87 1.54 -13.57
C LYS A 100 7.32 3.00 -13.67
N ASN A 101 6.45 3.94 -13.31
CA ASN A 101 6.70 5.37 -13.34
C ASN A 101 7.31 5.94 -12.05
N TRP A 102 7.59 5.10 -11.04
CA TRP A 102 8.37 5.54 -9.89
C TRP A 102 9.78 5.96 -10.31
N GLU A 103 10.28 7.01 -9.65
CA GLU A 103 11.61 7.54 -9.83
C GLU A 103 12.67 6.49 -9.49
N LYS A 104 13.88 6.69 -10.03
CA LYS A 104 14.99 5.78 -9.81
C LYS A 104 15.31 5.62 -8.32
N THR A 105 15.30 6.72 -7.57
CA THR A 105 15.54 6.78 -6.13
C THR A 105 14.50 5.96 -5.35
N GLU A 106 13.21 6.10 -5.67
CA GLU A 106 12.14 5.32 -5.04
C GLU A 106 12.32 3.81 -5.28
N LYS A 107 12.67 3.42 -6.50
CA LYS A 107 12.97 2.02 -6.83
C LYS A 107 14.20 1.50 -6.07
N GLU A 108 15.22 2.34 -5.88
CA GLU A 108 16.41 2.00 -5.10
C GLU A 108 16.08 1.84 -3.61
N ASP A 109 15.28 2.74 -3.03
CA ASP A 109 14.84 2.67 -1.64
C ASP A 109 13.97 1.44 -1.37
N LEU A 110 13.05 1.11 -2.29
CA LEU A 110 12.24 -0.11 -2.19
C LEU A 110 13.13 -1.36 -2.30
N LYS A 111 14.07 -1.41 -3.25
CA LYS A 111 15.02 -2.54 -3.37
C LYS A 111 15.86 -2.69 -2.12
N TYR A 112 16.33 -1.58 -1.54
CA TYR A 112 17.06 -1.59 -0.28
C TYR A 112 16.21 -2.21 0.81
N PHE A 113 14.97 -1.75 1.00
CA PHE A 113 14.06 -2.31 2.00
C PHE A 113 13.82 -3.81 1.81
N LEU A 114 13.43 -4.25 0.61
CA LEU A 114 13.11 -5.65 0.33
C LEU A 114 14.29 -6.60 0.59
N ARG A 115 15.53 -6.17 0.25
CA ARG A 115 16.76 -6.92 0.55
C ARG A 115 16.97 -7.16 2.05
N HIS A 116 16.55 -6.21 2.89
CA HIS A 116 16.77 -6.27 4.34
C HIS A 116 15.58 -6.84 5.10
N THR A 117 14.41 -6.98 4.47
CA THR A 117 13.24 -7.65 5.06
C THR A 117 13.05 -9.09 4.60
N GLY A 118 13.88 -9.59 3.67
CA GLY A 118 13.76 -10.94 3.12
C GLY A 118 12.53 -11.14 2.23
N LEU A 119 11.98 -10.06 1.68
CA LEU A 119 10.81 -10.08 0.81
C LEU A 119 11.24 -10.22 -0.67
N PRO A 120 10.43 -10.85 -1.53
CA PRO A 120 10.77 -11.07 -2.93
C PRO A 120 11.02 -9.75 -3.68
N LEU A 121 12.00 -9.75 -4.60
CA LEU A 121 12.56 -8.57 -5.27
C LEU A 121 11.99 -8.28 -6.67
N ASP A 122 11.14 -9.16 -7.21
CA ASP A 122 10.75 -9.11 -8.62
C ASP A 122 9.42 -8.34 -8.80
N PHE A 123 9.50 -7.12 -9.35
CA PHE A 123 8.37 -6.30 -9.80
C PHE A 123 8.75 -5.41 -10.99
#